data_AF-A0A1H0LYW0-F1
#
_entry.id   AF-A0A1H0LYW0-F1
#
_cell.length_a   1.000
_cell.length_b   1.000
_cell.length_c   1.000
_cell.angle_alpha   90.00
_cell.angle_beta   90.00
_cell.angle_gamma   90.00
#
_symmetry.space_group_name_H-M   'P 1'
#
loop_
_entity.id
_entity.type
_entity.pdbx_description
1 polymer ?
#
loop_
_entity_poly.entity_id
_entity_poly.type
_entity_poly.pdbx_seq_one_letter_code
_entity_poly.pdbx_strand_id
1 'polypeptide(L)'
;MTDFKRIAEIYAAFPDEMRNFSSEEKSPLRSPIDTMRTRYWYEGLKQRTHLSTAYALEKYFEKESFQRNSDGTIRHYRSKWEGYDNDLNTPKSKTLKRVELLAPGSTREVEHPLWEIMRHVAKKDIELDTHMRELSVDVQEAIYSSGFSGLCAYSKREPVTQRLLDKLEKRASLDSMACLICLILEAIQQNRDSTAVKTANTLHNVLLMIGIELQSRHIALPFLDWVIRHILPLGVLPHLKVSMVSSDYVQASAYLNAMVYQNKSRRGKSLEWPQRVKVMHRLIHGKMGMDVEFAMRPRFELRSDIKDISPEDIKDFESASKFRSWGWKCILEGRSEPFPPAELFL
;
A
#
# COMPACT_ATOMS: atom_id res chain seq x y z
N MET A 1 9.37 -2.77 -21.67
CA MET A 1 10.06 -3.24 -20.45
C MET A 1 9.17 -4.28 -19.80
N THR A 2 9.70 -5.42 -19.34
CA THR A 2 8.88 -6.44 -18.64
C THR A 2 8.64 -6.02 -17.18
N ASP A 3 7.54 -6.48 -16.58
CA ASP A 3 7.21 -6.12 -15.19
C ASP A 3 8.30 -6.56 -14.20
N PHE A 4 8.89 -7.74 -14.41
CA PHE A 4 10.01 -8.22 -13.61
C PHE A 4 11.21 -7.26 -13.67
N LYS A 5 11.56 -6.77 -14.87
CA LYS A 5 12.66 -5.81 -15.03
C LYS A 5 12.34 -4.49 -14.34
N ARG A 6 11.10 -4.01 -14.46
CA ARG A 6 10.62 -2.80 -13.77
C ARG A 6 10.75 -2.93 -12.25
N ILE A 7 10.31 -4.06 -11.68
CA ILE A 7 10.42 -4.34 -10.25
C ILE A 7 11.88 -4.36 -9.80
N ALA A 8 12.74 -5.02 -10.57
CA ALA A 8 14.18 -5.08 -10.28
C ALA A 8 14.84 -3.69 -10.32
N GLU A 9 14.50 -2.86 -11.30
CA GLU A 9 15.01 -1.48 -11.41
C GLU A 9 14.55 -0.61 -10.23
N ILE A 10 13.27 -0.68 -9.84
CA ILE A 10 12.75 0.04 -8.67
C ILE A 10 13.47 -0.41 -7.39
N TYR A 11 13.62 -1.73 -7.21
CA TYR A 11 14.28 -2.27 -6.02
C TYR A 11 15.78 -1.94 -5.99
N ALA A 12 16.45 -1.91 -7.14
CA ALA A 12 17.87 -1.54 -7.23
C ALA A 12 18.12 -0.06 -6.89
N ALA A 13 17.17 0.84 -7.21
CA ALA A 13 17.25 2.26 -6.88
C ALA A 13 16.91 2.57 -5.41
N PHE A 14 16.17 1.67 -4.74
CA PHE A 14 15.66 1.89 -3.39
C PHE A 14 16.72 2.23 -2.31
N PRO A 15 17.91 1.60 -2.26
CA PRO A 15 18.92 1.94 -1.26
C PRO A 15 19.37 3.41 -1.30
N ASP A 16 19.45 4.02 -2.50
CA ASP A 16 19.84 5.41 -2.64
C ASP A 16 18.74 6.36 -2.17
N GLU A 17 17.47 6.03 -2.45
CA GLU A 17 16.32 6.77 -1.91
C GLU A 17 16.25 6.71 -0.38
N MET A 18 16.56 5.55 0.20
CA MET A 18 16.57 5.36 1.67
C MET A 18 17.63 6.23 2.35
N ARG A 19 18.80 6.39 1.72
CA ARG A 19 19.88 7.29 2.20
C ARG A 19 19.40 8.75 2.18
N ASN A 20 18.73 9.15 1.11
CA ASN A 20 18.21 10.51 0.96
C ASN A 20 17.07 10.78 1.96
N PHE A 21 16.15 9.83 2.16
CA PHE A 21 15.04 9.95 3.11
C PHE A 21 15.53 10.18 4.55
N SER A 22 16.58 9.44 4.97
CA SER A 22 17.16 9.60 6.32
C SER A 22 17.90 10.94 6.51
N SER A 23 18.27 11.62 5.42
CA SER A 23 19.04 12.88 5.45
C SER A 23 18.18 14.15 5.47
N GLU A 24 16.88 14.03 5.17
CA GLU A 24 15.95 15.16 5.10
C GLU A 24 15.14 15.34 6.39
N GLU A 25 15.79 15.57 7.53
CA GLU A 25 15.14 16.12 8.74
C GLU A 25 14.89 17.64 8.59
N LYS A 26 14.21 18.06 7.52
CA LYS A 26 13.66 19.41 7.45
C LYS A 26 12.21 19.34 7.91
N SER A 27 11.89 20.08 8.97
CA SER A 27 10.50 20.27 9.41
C SER A 27 9.68 20.75 8.21
N PRO A 28 8.72 19.96 7.71
CA PRO A 28 8.04 20.32 6.48
C PRO A 28 7.09 21.49 6.77
N LEU A 29 7.18 22.55 5.97
CA LEU A 29 6.22 23.67 5.97
C LEU A 29 4.78 23.21 5.65
N ARG A 30 4.61 22.00 5.07
CA ARG A 30 3.34 21.36 4.73
C ARG A 30 3.09 20.10 5.56
N SER A 31 1.80 19.71 5.66
CA SER A 31 1.43 18.41 6.21
C SER A 31 2.11 17.29 5.40
N PRO A 32 2.80 16.33 6.05
CA PRO A 32 3.40 15.18 5.37
C PRO A 32 2.41 14.40 4.49
N ILE A 33 1.14 14.36 4.89
CA ILE A 33 0.06 13.69 4.13
C ILE A 33 -0.23 14.44 2.82
N ASP A 34 -0.19 15.77 2.83
CA ASP A 34 -0.42 16.57 1.64
C ASP A 34 0.72 16.44 0.62
N THR A 35 1.95 16.32 1.12
CA THR A 35 3.13 15.98 0.31
C THR A 35 2.95 14.62 -0.34
N MET A 36 2.66 13.57 0.45
CA MET A 36 2.42 12.21 -0.09
C MET A 36 1.31 12.18 -1.13
N ARG A 37 0.17 12.82 -0.85
CA ARG A 37 -0.97 12.92 -1.78
C ARG A 37 -0.56 13.53 -3.12
N THR A 38 0.20 14.62 -3.08
CA THR A 38 0.65 15.33 -4.28
C THR A 38 1.65 14.48 -5.07
N ARG A 39 2.64 13.92 -4.37
CA ARG A 39 3.68 13.07 -4.96
C ARG A 39 3.09 11.83 -5.63
N TYR A 40 2.15 11.16 -4.96
CA TYR A 40 1.45 9.98 -5.52
C TYR A 40 0.76 10.29 -6.84
N TRP A 41 0.06 11.42 -6.92
CA TRP A 41 -0.60 11.89 -8.13
C TRP A 41 0.38 12.34 -9.22
N TYR A 42 1.44 13.06 -8.86
CA TYR A 42 2.41 13.57 -9.84
C TYR A 42 3.20 12.42 -10.49
N GLU A 43 3.74 11.50 -9.69
CA GLU A 43 4.36 10.27 -10.18
C GLU A 43 3.31 9.37 -10.88
N GLY A 44 2.07 9.42 -10.40
CA GLY A 44 0.81 9.08 -11.09
C GLY A 44 0.87 9.31 -12.60
N LEU A 45 1.02 10.58 -12.93
CA LEU A 45 1.00 11.12 -14.29
C LEU A 45 2.27 10.80 -15.06
N LYS A 46 3.46 10.83 -14.44
CA LYS A 46 4.72 10.44 -15.10
C LYS A 46 4.65 9.03 -15.66
N GLN A 47 4.16 8.08 -14.85
CA GLN A 47 4.04 6.69 -15.30
C GLN A 47 3.01 6.51 -16.42
N ARG A 48 1.86 7.21 -16.35
CA ARG A 48 0.79 7.11 -17.39
C ARG A 48 1.17 7.74 -18.72
N THR A 49 1.90 8.85 -18.68
CA THR A 49 2.28 9.62 -19.88
C THR A 49 3.64 9.24 -20.43
N HIS A 50 4.44 8.50 -19.67
CA HIS A 50 5.85 8.21 -19.95
C HIS A 50 6.72 9.46 -20.09
N LEU A 51 6.28 10.59 -19.52
CA LEU A 51 7.03 11.85 -19.48
C LEU A 51 7.77 11.95 -18.15
N SER A 52 9.08 12.18 -18.19
CA SER A 52 9.93 12.16 -17.00
C SER A 52 10.15 13.53 -16.35
N THR A 53 9.88 14.64 -17.07
CA THR A 53 10.19 15.99 -16.60
C THR A 53 8.95 16.83 -16.35
N ALA A 54 9.02 17.69 -15.33
CA ALA A 54 7.97 18.67 -15.02
C ALA A 54 7.60 19.53 -16.24
N TYR A 55 8.62 19.98 -16.99
CA TYR A 55 8.44 20.72 -18.24
C TYR A 55 7.62 19.95 -19.28
N ALA A 56 7.92 18.67 -19.49
CA ALA A 56 7.22 17.85 -20.47
C ALA A 56 5.75 17.63 -20.07
N LEU A 57 5.48 17.41 -18.78
CA LEU A 57 4.12 17.30 -18.25
C LEU A 57 3.36 18.62 -18.38
N GLU A 58 3.96 19.76 -18.05
CA GLU A 58 3.33 21.09 -18.21
C GLU A 58 2.97 21.33 -19.67
N LYS A 59 3.87 21.00 -20.60
CA LYS A 59 3.62 21.09 -22.04
C LYS A 59 2.56 20.11 -22.53
N TYR A 60 2.35 18.99 -21.85
CA TYR A 60 1.33 18.02 -22.22
C TYR A 60 -0.07 18.47 -21.74
N PHE A 61 -0.19 18.88 -20.47
CA PHE A 61 -1.46 19.16 -19.82
C PHE A 61 -1.90 20.63 -19.86
N GLU A 62 -0.97 21.59 -19.94
CA GLU A 62 -1.24 23.03 -19.92
C GLU A 62 -0.42 23.77 -21.01
N LYS A 63 -0.62 23.39 -22.28
CA LYS A 63 0.06 23.99 -23.45
C LYS A 63 -0.06 25.52 -23.50
N GLU A 64 -1.19 26.04 -23.04
CA GLU A 64 -1.50 27.46 -22.98
C GLU A 64 -0.68 28.25 -21.93
N SER A 65 -0.03 27.56 -20.98
CA SER A 65 0.84 28.21 -19.99
C SER A 65 2.15 28.74 -20.61
N PHE A 66 2.50 28.29 -21.83
CA PHE A 66 3.69 28.72 -22.55
C PHE A 66 3.39 29.96 -23.41
N GLN A 67 3.78 31.14 -22.93
CA GLN A 67 3.69 32.36 -23.72
C GLN A 67 4.81 32.37 -24.76
N ARG A 68 4.46 32.65 -26.01
CA ARG A 68 5.41 32.74 -27.12
C ARG A 68 5.58 34.19 -27.58
N ASN A 69 6.80 34.52 -27.98
CA ASN A 69 7.15 35.76 -28.66
C ASN A 69 6.58 35.77 -30.09
N SER A 70 6.62 36.93 -30.73
CA SER A 70 6.21 37.12 -32.14
C SER A 70 7.03 36.30 -33.14
N ASP A 71 8.22 35.84 -32.76
CA ASP A 71 9.10 34.94 -33.53
C ASP A 71 8.83 33.44 -33.25
N GLY A 72 7.85 33.11 -32.40
CA GLY A 72 7.50 31.75 -32.02
C GLY A 72 8.34 31.14 -30.88
N THR A 73 9.35 31.84 -30.36
CA THR A 73 10.16 31.39 -29.21
C THR A 73 9.39 31.48 -27.89
N ILE A 74 9.66 30.58 -26.94
CA ILE A 74 8.98 30.61 -25.62
C ILE A 74 9.55 31.77 -24.80
N ARG A 75 8.70 32.72 -24.42
CA ARG A 75 9.06 33.90 -23.62
C ARG A 75 9.09 33.61 -22.13
N HIS A 76 8.04 32.96 -21.63
CA HIS A 76 7.84 32.69 -20.21
C HIS A 76 6.80 31.58 -20.00
N TYR A 77 6.98 30.76 -18.97
CA TYR A 77 5.97 29.83 -18.46
C TYR A 77 6.04 29.80 -16.92
N ARG A 78 4.97 29.37 -16.26
CA ARG A 78 4.80 29.57 -14.79
C ARG A 78 5.54 28.55 -13.92
N SER A 79 6.28 27.61 -14.52
CA SER A 79 7.00 26.50 -13.86
C SER A 79 6.20 25.79 -12.77
N LYS A 80 4.87 25.73 -12.94
CA LYS A 80 3.95 25.28 -11.90
C LYS A 80 4.15 23.80 -11.58
N TRP A 81 4.53 23.01 -12.59
CA TRP A 81 4.77 21.58 -12.46
C TRP A 81 6.08 21.27 -11.74
N GLU A 82 7.08 22.15 -11.79
CA GLU A 82 8.28 22.04 -10.95
C GLU A 82 7.92 22.19 -9.47
N GLY A 83 6.90 22.99 -9.16
CA GLY A 83 6.36 23.07 -7.81
C GLY A 83 5.64 21.81 -7.34
N TYR A 84 5.13 20.97 -8.26
CA TYR A 84 4.60 19.64 -7.90
C TYR A 84 5.73 18.62 -7.74
N ASP A 85 6.73 18.68 -8.62
CA ASP A 85 7.91 17.81 -8.57
C ASP A 85 8.76 18.01 -7.32
N ASN A 86 8.74 19.22 -6.75
CA ASN A 86 9.45 19.57 -5.50
C ASN A 86 8.53 19.59 -4.26
N ASP A 87 7.32 19.02 -4.35
CA ASP A 87 6.34 18.94 -3.25
C ASP A 87 5.87 20.29 -2.65
N LEU A 88 6.12 21.40 -3.35
CA LEU A 88 5.81 22.76 -2.89
C LEU A 88 4.33 23.11 -3.00
N ASN A 89 3.63 22.57 -4.00
CA ASN A 89 2.27 22.98 -4.35
C ASN A 89 1.26 21.81 -4.31
N THR A 90 -0.03 22.12 -4.13
CA THR A 90 -1.14 21.16 -4.37
C THR A 90 -1.87 21.54 -5.66
N PRO A 91 -2.27 20.57 -6.50
CA PRO A 91 -3.12 20.87 -7.65
C PRO A 91 -4.46 21.47 -7.21
N LYS A 92 -4.84 22.59 -7.85
CA LYS A 92 -6.15 23.22 -7.65
C LYS A 92 -7.20 22.55 -8.55
N SER A 93 -8.48 22.67 -8.20
CA SER A 93 -9.61 22.07 -8.94
C SER A 93 -9.56 22.35 -10.46
N LYS A 94 -9.21 23.58 -10.89
CA LYS A 94 -9.07 23.92 -12.32
C LYS A 94 -8.01 23.06 -13.03
N THR A 95 -6.91 22.76 -12.36
CA THR A 95 -5.83 21.92 -12.89
C THR A 95 -6.25 20.46 -12.90
N LEU A 96 -6.87 19.98 -11.82
CA LEU A 96 -7.40 18.62 -11.76
C LEU A 96 -8.38 18.34 -12.91
N LYS A 97 -9.35 19.24 -13.14
CA LYS A 97 -10.30 19.11 -14.26
C LYS A 97 -9.62 19.01 -15.63
N ARG A 98 -8.52 19.73 -15.85
CA ARG A 98 -7.77 19.67 -17.11
C ARG A 98 -7.01 18.37 -17.26
N VAL A 99 -6.33 17.95 -16.20
CA VAL A 99 -5.56 16.71 -16.18
C VAL A 99 -6.50 15.51 -16.33
N GLU A 100 -7.68 15.52 -15.70
CA GLU A 100 -8.69 14.47 -15.79
C GLU A 100 -9.14 14.19 -17.23
N LEU A 101 -9.23 15.22 -18.08
CA LEU A 101 -9.59 15.06 -19.49
C LEU A 101 -8.55 14.27 -20.30
N LEU A 102 -7.28 14.34 -19.90
CA LEU A 102 -6.15 13.72 -20.59
C LEU A 102 -5.62 12.47 -19.86
N ALA A 103 -5.92 12.33 -18.58
CA ALA A 103 -5.56 11.22 -17.71
C ALA A 103 -6.74 10.92 -16.74
N PRO A 104 -7.77 10.20 -17.22
CA PRO A 104 -8.92 9.84 -16.40
C PRO A 104 -8.52 9.06 -15.15
N GLY A 105 -9.21 9.33 -14.04
CA GLY A 105 -8.94 8.77 -12.71
C GLY A 105 -7.86 9.49 -11.92
N SER A 106 -7.12 10.45 -12.50
CA SER A 106 -6.06 11.17 -11.79
C SER A 106 -6.58 12.05 -10.65
N THR A 107 -7.77 12.63 -10.80
CA THR A 107 -8.40 13.42 -9.74
C THR A 107 -8.70 12.57 -8.51
N ARG A 108 -9.15 11.32 -8.71
CA ARG A 108 -9.41 10.35 -7.63
C ARG A 108 -8.15 10.05 -6.82
N GLU A 109 -6.96 10.06 -7.42
CA GLU A 109 -5.71 9.82 -6.69
C GLU A 109 -5.41 10.93 -5.67
N VAL A 110 -5.73 12.18 -6.01
CA VAL A 110 -5.59 13.33 -5.10
C VAL A 110 -6.74 13.35 -4.08
N GLU A 111 -7.97 13.09 -4.52
CA GLU A 111 -9.15 13.18 -3.66
C GLU A 111 -9.47 11.87 -2.94
N HIS A 112 -8.53 10.91 -2.93
CA HIS A 112 -8.76 9.59 -2.35
C HIS A 112 -9.08 9.66 -0.85
N PRO A 113 -10.13 8.96 -0.34
CA PRO A 113 -10.55 9.02 1.07
C PRO A 113 -9.45 8.65 2.07
N LEU A 114 -8.51 7.78 1.67
CA LEU A 114 -7.33 7.39 2.45
C LEU A 114 -6.60 8.60 3.05
N TRP A 115 -6.44 9.69 2.30
CA TRP A 115 -5.71 10.86 2.77
C TRP A 115 -6.43 11.57 3.91
N GLU A 116 -7.77 11.66 3.84
CA GLU A 116 -8.58 12.19 4.94
C GLU A 116 -8.59 11.24 6.14
N ILE A 117 -8.72 9.92 5.93
CA ILE A 117 -8.63 8.93 7.01
C ILE A 117 -7.31 9.11 7.76
N MET A 118 -6.17 9.22 7.06
CA MET A 118 -4.87 9.41 7.68
C MET A 118 -4.78 10.69 8.52
N ARG A 119 -5.38 11.79 8.05
CA ARG A 119 -5.43 13.07 8.79
C ARG A 119 -6.27 12.96 10.06
N HIS A 120 -7.41 12.29 9.99
CA HIS A 120 -8.37 12.21 11.07
C HIS A 120 -8.00 11.17 12.14
N VAL A 121 -7.30 10.10 11.78
CA VAL A 121 -6.69 9.15 12.74
C VAL A 121 -5.78 9.87 13.73
N ALA A 122 -4.99 10.83 13.25
CA ALA A 122 -4.15 11.63 14.14
C ALA A 122 -4.96 12.51 15.12
N LYS A 123 -6.20 12.88 14.76
CA LYS A 123 -7.09 13.75 15.54
C LYS A 123 -8.13 12.99 16.38
N LYS A 124 -8.25 11.68 16.22
CA LYS A 124 -9.25 10.80 16.87
C LYS A 124 -10.72 11.16 16.59
N ASP A 125 -11.00 11.86 15.50
CA ASP A 125 -12.34 12.29 15.11
C ASP A 125 -12.60 11.82 13.68
N ILE A 126 -13.23 10.66 13.52
CA ILE A 126 -13.43 10.05 12.19
C ILE A 126 -14.83 9.46 12.06
N GLU A 127 -15.56 9.91 11.04
CA GLU A 127 -16.77 9.25 10.57
C GLU A 127 -16.41 8.13 9.59
N LEU A 128 -16.17 6.93 10.13
CA LEU A 128 -15.67 5.78 9.36
C LEU A 128 -16.64 5.35 8.25
N ASP A 129 -17.97 5.34 8.50
CA ASP A 129 -18.96 4.91 7.49
C ASP A 129 -19.01 5.86 6.29
N THR A 130 -18.90 7.17 6.52
CA THR A 130 -18.86 8.20 5.47
C THR A 130 -17.72 7.93 4.49
N HIS A 131 -16.51 7.74 4.99
CA HIS A 131 -15.35 7.44 4.12
C HIS A 131 -15.46 6.08 3.42
N MET A 132 -16.05 5.06 4.06
CA MET A 132 -16.23 3.75 3.42
C MET A 132 -17.22 3.79 2.25
N ARG A 133 -18.18 4.73 2.25
CA ARG A 133 -19.11 4.97 1.13
C ARG A 133 -18.51 5.77 -0.02
N GLU A 134 -17.35 6.38 0.17
CA GLU A 134 -16.61 7.08 -0.90
C GLU A 134 -15.64 6.14 -1.66
N LEU A 135 -15.41 4.93 -1.13
CA LEU A 135 -14.52 3.93 -1.74
C LEU A 135 -15.10 3.38 -3.05
N SER A 136 -14.29 2.65 -3.81
CA SER A 136 -14.69 2.04 -5.07
C SER A 136 -15.91 1.11 -4.93
N VAL A 137 -16.71 1.01 -5.99
CA VAL A 137 -17.91 0.15 -6.04
C VAL A 137 -17.56 -1.29 -5.64
N ASP A 138 -16.44 -1.82 -6.15
CA ASP A 138 -15.98 -3.16 -5.83
C ASP A 138 -15.74 -3.39 -4.33
N VAL A 139 -15.24 -2.37 -3.62
CA VAL A 139 -15.04 -2.41 -2.18
C VAL A 139 -16.37 -2.22 -1.45
N GLN A 140 -17.24 -1.33 -1.93
CA GLN A 140 -18.59 -1.17 -1.38
C GLN A 140 -19.40 -2.46 -1.45
N GLU A 141 -19.39 -3.17 -2.58
CA GLU A 141 -20.04 -4.47 -2.74
C GLU A 141 -19.44 -5.58 -1.86
N ALA A 142 -18.21 -5.40 -1.38
CA ALA A 142 -17.60 -6.32 -0.44
C ALA A 142 -18.11 -6.14 0.99
N ILE A 143 -18.49 -4.91 1.35
CA ILE A 143 -18.75 -4.49 2.74
C ILE A 143 -20.21 -4.06 3.00
N TYR A 144 -20.99 -3.85 1.94
CA TYR A 144 -22.43 -3.57 2.02
C TYR A 144 -23.21 -4.58 1.20
N SER A 145 -24.37 -4.99 1.72
CA SER A 145 -25.41 -5.68 0.97
C SER A 145 -26.56 -4.76 0.66
N SER A 146 -27.21 -4.98 -0.48
CA SER A 146 -28.48 -4.34 -0.80
C SER A 146 -29.63 -5.08 -0.12
N GLY A 147 -30.52 -4.32 0.49
CA GLY A 147 -31.83 -4.77 0.95
C GLY A 147 -32.93 -3.94 0.31
N PHE A 148 -34.16 -4.45 0.37
CA PHE A 148 -35.34 -3.74 -0.10
C PHE A 148 -36.36 -3.62 1.02
N SER A 149 -36.95 -2.44 1.15
CA SER A 149 -38.12 -2.18 1.98
C SER A 149 -39.21 -1.61 1.07
N GLY A 150 -40.15 -2.45 0.64
CA GLY A 150 -41.11 -2.11 -0.41
C GLY A 150 -40.39 -1.78 -1.73
N LEU A 151 -40.61 -0.57 -2.24
CA LEU A 151 -39.96 -0.05 -3.45
C LEU A 151 -38.61 0.63 -3.20
N CYS A 152 -38.20 0.80 -1.94
CA CYS A 152 -36.97 1.51 -1.58
C CYS A 152 -35.82 0.52 -1.38
N ALA A 153 -34.73 0.70 -2.13
CA ALA A 153 -33.46 0.04 -1.87
C ALA A 153 -32.73 0.72 -0.71
N TYR A 154 -32.08 -0.05 0.14
CA TYR A 154 -31.18 0.45 1.18
C TYR A 154 -29.91 -0.40 1.24
N SER A 155 -28.82 0.20 1.73
CA SER A 155 -27.54 -0.50 1.93
C SER A 155 -27.35 -0.85 3.39
N LYS A 156 -27.09 -2.13 3.68
CA LYS A 156 -26.82 -2.64 5.02
C LYS A 156 -25.35 -3.01 5.14
N ARG A 157 -24.74 -2.71 6.30
CA ARG A 157 -23.37 -3.11 6.61
C ARG A 157 -23.27 -4.62 6.81
N GLU A 158 -22.34 -5.26 6.10
CA GLU A 158 -22.04 -6.67 6.28
C GLU A 158 -21.12 -6.89 7.50
N PRO A 159 -21.28 -8.00 8.23
CA PRO A 159 -20.38 -8.36 9.31
C PRO A 159 -18.97 -8.64 8.77
N VAL A 160 -17.96 -8.27 9.57
CA VAL A 160 -16.55 -8.54 9.24
C VAL A 160 -16.28 -10.04 9.40
N THR A 161 -16.25 -10.74 8.26
CA THR A 161 -15.96 -12.17 8.19
C THR A 161 -14.65 -12.43 7.45
N GLN A 162 -14.05 -13.61 7.62
CA GLN A 162 -12.86 -14.00 6.86
C GLN A 162 -13.11 -13.92 5.34
N ARG A 163 -14.31 -14.27 4.88
CA ARG A 163 -14.69 -14.17 3.47
C ARG A 163 -14.65 -12.72 2.95
N LEU A 164 -15.05 -11.75 3.77
CA LEU A 164 -14.95 -10.32 3.44
C LEU A 164 -13.49 -9.89 3.38
N LEU A 165 -12.67 -10.29 4.36
CA LEU A 165 -11.24 -9.98 4.37
C LEU A 165 -10.52 -10.57 3.15
N ASP A 166 -10.79 -11.83 2.78
CA ASP A 166 -10.25 -12.46 1.57
C ASP A 166 -10.66 -11.71 0.29
N LYS A 167 -11.87 -11.16 0.24
CA LYS A 167 -12.35 -10.34 -0.89
C LYS A 167 -11.56 -9.04 -1.00
N LEU A 168 -11.21 -8.41 0.12
CA LEU A 168 -10.38 -7.19 0.13
C LEU A 168 -8.93 -7.52 -0.23
N GLU A 169 -8.38 -8.61 0.32
CA GLU A 169 -7.01 -9.06 0.04
C GLU A 169 -6.81 -9.38 -1.45
N LYS A 170 -7.78 -10.05 -2.09
CA LYS A 170 -7.73 -10.37 -3.53
C LYS A 170 -7.78 -9.16 -4.47
N ARG A 171 -8.10 -7.97 -3.95
CA ARG A 171 -8.10 -6.71 -4.72
C ARG A 171 -6.83 -5.92 -4.49
N ALA A 172 -6.33 -5.92 -3.25
CA ALA A 172 -5.11 -5.24 -2.82
C ALA A 172 -4.99 -3.81 -3.40
N SER A 173 -6.07 -3.03 -3.39
CA SER A 173 -6.07 -1.66 -3.91
C SER A 173 -5.87 -0.63 -2.78
N LEU A 174 -5.63 0.64 -3.14
CA LEU A 174 -5.68 1.74 -2.16
C LEU A 174 -7.04 1.80 -1.44
N ASP A 175 -8.14 1.55 -2.16
CA ASP A 175 -9.47 1.47 -1.57
C ASP A 175 -9.61 0.31 -0.58
N SER A 176 -9.05 -0.87 -0.93
CA SER A 176 -9.06 -2.04 -0.04
C SER A 176 -8.27 -1.77 1.24
N MET A 177 -7.13 -1.09 1.12
CA MET A 177 -6.33 -0.68 2.27
C MET A 177 -7.03 0.36 3.14
N ALA A 178 -7.63 1.40 2.54
CA ALA A 178 -8.43 2.38 3.26
C ALA A 178 -9.58 1.71 4.03
N CYS A 179 -10.28 0.76 3.39
CA CYS A 179 -11.31 -0.05 4.03
C CYS A 179 -10.77 -0.86 5.21
N LEU A 180 -9.63 -1.54 5.07
CA LEU A 180 -9.03 -2.33 6.14
C LEU A 180 -8.60 -1.45 7.33
N ILE A 181 -8.06 -0.25 7.07
CA ILE A 181 -7.75 0.73 8.11
C ILE A 181 -9.02 1.12 8.87
N CYS A 182 -10.10 1.48 8.16
CA CYS A 182 -11.38 1.79 8.79
C CYS A 182 -11.93 0.63 9.62
N LEU A 183 -11.83 -0.60 9.12
CA LEU A 183 -12.29 -1.81 9.82
C LEU A 183 -11.51 -2.08 11.11
N ILE A 184 -10.19 -1.83 11.13
CA ILE A 184 -9.38 -1.95 12.34
C ILE A 184 -9.84 -0.91 13.37
N LEU A 185 -9.99 0.35 12.95
CA LEU A 185 -10.42 1.43 13.83
C LEU A 185 -11.83 1.18 14.40
N GLU A 186 -12.75 0.70 13.57
CA GLU A 186 -14.11 0.31 13.99
C GLU A 186 -14.06 -0.84 15.00
N ALA A 187 -13.24 -1.87 14.74
CA ALA A 187 -13.10 -3.01 15.65
C ALA A 187 -12.57 -2.59 17.03
N ILE A 188 -11.63 -1.64 17.08
CA ILE A 188 -11.13 -1.08 18.34
C ILE A 188 -12.20 -0.26 19.06
N GLN A 189 -12.94 0.59 18.35
CA GLN A 189 -14.06 1.35 18.95
C GLN A 189 -15.14 0.42 19.54
N GLN A 190 -15.33 -0.76 18.96
CA GLN A 190 -16.31 -1.76 19.39
C GLN A 190 -15.74 -2.83 20.34
N ASN A 191 -14.49 -2.70 20.80
CA ASN A 191 -13.78 -3.67 21.65
C ASN A 191 -13.76 -5.11 21.09
N ARG A 192 -13.50 -5.26 19.78
CA ARG A 192 -13.45 -6.55 19.08
C ARG A 192 -12.02 -6.92 18.68
N ASP A 193 -11.19 -7.23 19.67
CA ASP A 193 -9.75 -7.47 19.50
C ASP A 193 -9.44 -8.58 18.48
N SER A 194 -10.19 -9.69 18.51
CA SER A 194 -10.00 -10.79 17.56
C SER A 194 -10.25 -10.39 16.11
N THR A 195 -11.16 -9.44 15.88
CA THR A 195 -11.45 -8.91 14.53
C THR A 195 -10.38 -7.93 14.11
N ALA A 196 -9.89 -7.09 15.04
CA ALA A 196 -8.78 -6.17 14.80
C ALA A 196 -7.51 -6.93 14.38
N VAL A 197 -7.16 -8.01 15.08
CA VAL A 197 -5.99 -8.86 14.76
C VAL A 197 -6.10 -9.48 13.37
N LYS A 198 -7.25 -10.09 13.04
CA LYS A 198 -7.47 -10.68 11.70
C LYS A 198 -7.39 -9.63 10.60
N THR A 199 -8.01 -8.47 10.81
CA THR A 199 -8.02 -7.39 9.83
C THR A 199 -6.63 -6.77 9.65
N ALA A 200 -5.84 -6.63 10.72
CA ALA A 200 -4.46 -6.17 10.66
C ALA A 200 -3.53 -7.14 9.93
N ASN A 201 -3.73 -8.46 10.10
CA ASN A 201 -3.02 -9.46 9.29
C ASN A 201 -3.38 -9.36 7.81
N THR A 202 -4.65 -9.13 7.47
CA THR A 202 -5.05 -8.88 6.07
C THR A 202 -4.46 -7.58 5.54
N LEU A 203 -4.41 -6.52 6.35
CA LEU A 203 -3.75 -5.26 5.99
C LEU A 203 -2.27 -5.47 5.72
N HIS A 204 -1.58 -6.22 6.57
CA HIS A 204 -0.18 -6.61 6.36
C HIS A 204 0.01 -7.30 4.99
N ASN A 205 -0.82 -8.30 4.65
CA ASN A 205 -0.75 -8.97 3.35
C ASN A 205 -0.94 -7.99 2.18
N VAL A 206 -1.89 -7.06 2.29
CA VAL A 206 -2.11 -6.04 1.26
C VAL A 206 -0.91 -5.10 1.14
N LEU A 207 -0.30 -4.67 2.25
CA LEU A 207 0.92 -3.85 2.24
C LEU A 207 2.08 -4.57 1.53
N LEU A 208 2.24 -5.88 1.75
CA LEU A 208 3.22 -6.68 1.02
C LEU A 208 2.94 -6.73 -0.49
N MET A 209 1.67 -6.80 -0.90
CA MET A 209 1.33 -6.83 -2.33
C MET A 209 1.62 -5.49 -3.03
N ILE A 210 1.35 -4.36 -2.37
CA ILE A 210 1.39 -3.02 -2.97
C ILE A 210 2.68 -2.24 -2.70
N GLY A 211 3.50 -2.62 -1.72
CA GLY A 211 4.63 -1.83 -1.23
C GLY A 211 5.58 -1.35 -2.34
N ILE A 212 5.90 -2.21 -3.31
CA ILE A 212 6.76 -1.86 -4.44
C ILE A 212 6.09 -0.89 -5.43
N GLU A 213 4.75 -0.93 -5.55
CA GLU A 213 4.00 0.04 -6.37
C GLU A 213 3.95 1.40 -5.69
N LEU A 214 3.83 1.46 -4.36
CA LEU A 214 3.98 2.70 -3.59
C LEU A 214 5.41 3.26 -3.73
N GLN A 215 6.41 2.38 -3.81
CA GLN A 215 7.79 2.77 -4.00
C GLN A 215 8.01 3.34 -5.40
N SER A 216 7.37 2.77 -6.42
CA SER A 216 7.38 3.32 -7.79
C SER A 216 6.78 4.74 -7.88
N ARG A 217 6.02 5.16 -6.86
CA ARG A 217 5.40 6.47 -6.71
C ARG A 217 6.14 7.36 -5.71
N HIS A 218 7.28 6.92 -5.17
CA HIS A 218 8.08 7.62 -4.17
C HIS A 218 7.32 8.01 -2.89
N ILE A 219 6.33 7.20 -2.48
CA ILE A 219 5.59 7.41 -1.22
C ILE A 219 5.65 6.23 -0.26
N ALA A 220 6.33 5.12 -0.61
CA ALA A 220 6.31 3.91 0.22
C ALA A 220 6.81 4.18 1.64
N LEU A 221 7.99 4.78 1.79
CA LEU A 221 8.59 5.03 3.12
C LEU A 221 7.68 5.85 4.05
N PRO A 222 7.27 7.09 3.71
CA PRO A 222 6.46 7.89 4.62
C PRO A 222 5.06 7.27 4.86
N PHE A 223 4.51 6.58 3.86
CA PHE A 223 3.22 5.91 3.99
C PHE A 223 3.29 4.69 4.92
N LEU A 224 4.28 3.81 4.70
CA LEU A 224 4.48 2.61 5.50
C LEU A 224 4.83 2.98 6.95
N ASP A 225 5.68 3.99 7.16
CA ASP A 225 6.02 4.47 8.51
C ASP A 225 4.76 4.92 9.26
N TRP A 226 3.86 5.63 8.57
CA TRP A 226 2.59 6.05 9.14
C TRP A 226 1.72 4.85 9.52
N VAL A 227 1.56 3.87 8.63
CA VAL A 227 0.73 2.68 8.88
C VAL A 227 1.31 1.81 10.01
N ILE A 228 2.63 1.61 10.03
CA ILE A 228 3.35 0.85 11.05
C ILE A 228 3.25 1.52 12.42
N ARG A 229 3.26 2.86 12.47
CA ARG A 229 3.18 3.61 13.73
C ARG A 229 1.76 3.73 14.27
N HIS A 230 0.77 3.93 13.41
CA HIS A 230 -0.57 4.34 13.84
C HIS A 230 -1.63 3.26 13.73
N ILE A 231 -1.49 2.29 12.81
CA ILE A 231 -2.55 1.34 12.50
C ILE A 231 -2.18 -0.08 12.89
N LEU A 232 -1.04 -0.61 12.42
CA LEU A 232 -0.68 -2.01 12.68
C LEU A 232 -0.66 -2.37 14.17
N PRO A 233 -0.13 -1.54 15.10
CA PRO A 233 -0.09 -1.86 16.52
C PRO A 233 -1.47 -2.08 17.14
N LEU A 234 -2.54 -1.55 16.53
CA LEU A 234 -3.91 -1.74 17.01
C LEU A 234 -4.41 -3.18 16.83
N GLY A 235 -3.86 -3.94 15.89
CA GLY A 235 -4.23 -5.34 15.65
C GLY A 235 -3.16 -6.34 16.07
N VAL A 236 -2.35 -6.01 17.07
CA VAL A 236 -1.28 -6.89 17.58
C VAL A 236 -1.69 -7.46 18.94
N LEU A 237 -1.30 -8.70 19.21
CA LEU A 237 -1.54 -9.33 20.50
C LEU A 237 -0.81 -8.56 21.62
N PRO A 238 -1.36 -8.52 22.85
CA PRO A 238 -0.83 -7.68 23.93
C PRO A 238 0.65 -7.88 24.24
N HIS A 239 1.16 -9.12 24.11
CA HIS A 239 2.55 -9.51 24.39
C HIS A 239 3.52 -9.28 23.22
N LEU A 240 3.04 -8.83 22.06
CA LEU A 240 3.83 -8.60 20.85
C LEU A 240 3.91 -7.12 20.49
N LYS A 241 4.96 -6.75 19.76
CA LYS A 241 5.09 -5.49 19.02
C LYS A 241 5.52 -5.76 17.58
N VAL A 242 5.06 -4.93 16.64
CA VAL A 242 5.54 -4.99 15.25
C VAL A 242 7.02 -4.63 15.22
N SER A 243 7.84 -5.48 14.62
CA SER A 243 9.29 -5.29 14.47
C SER A 243 9.68 -4.86 13.06
N MET A 244 8.79 -5.06 12.08
CA MET A 244 9.04 -4.65 10.70
C MET A 244 9.08 -3.13 10.55
N VAL A 245 10.10 -2.64 9.85
CA VAL A 245 10.20 -1.25 9.41
C VAL A 245 9.79 -1.10 7.95
N SER A 246 9.66 0.14 7.46
CA SER A 246 9.22 0.42 6.09
C SER A 246 10.08 -0.23 5.01
N SER A 247 11.40 -0.31 5.21
CA SER A 247 12.29 -1.01 4.27
C SER A 247 12.03 -2.51 4.20
N ASP A 248 11.65 -3.15 5.30
CA ASP A 248 11.31 -4.58 5.31
C ASP A 248 10.09 -4.85 4.43
N TYR A 249 9.09 -3.97 4.46
CA TYR A 249 7.91 -4.07 3.61
C TYR A 249 8.23 -3.86 2.14
N VAL A 250 9.06 -2.86 1.79
CA VAL A 250 9.47 -2.64 0.40
C VAL A 250 10.27 -3.83 -0.13
N GLN A 251 11.21 -4.35 0.66
CA GLN A 251 11.97 -5.54 0.30
C GLN A 251 11.07 -6.77 0.14
N ALA A 252 10.22 -7.07 1.13
CA ALA A 252 9.29 -8.18 1.05
C ALA A 252 8.33 -8.06 -0.13
N SER A 253 7.84 -6.85 -0.41
CA SER A 253 7.01 -6.56 -1.57
C SER A 253 7.74 -6.79 -2.88
N ALA A 254 9.01 -6.36 -3.00
CA ALA A 254 9.82 -6.58 -4.19
C ALA A 254 9.99 -8.09 -4.48
N TYR A 255 10.37 -8.87 -3.47
CA TYR A 255 10.51 -10.33 -3.61
C TYR A 255 9.18 -10.99 -3.98
N LEU A 256 8.09 -10.69 -3.26
CA LEU A 256 6.76 -11.25 -3.56
C LEU A 256 6.31 -10.96 -5.00
N ASN A 257 6.47 -9.71 -5.44
CA ASN A 257 6.11 -9.32 -6.80
C ASN A 257 7.04 -9.96 -7.85
N ALA A 258 8.32 -10.16 -7.54
CA ALA A 258 9.25 -10.89 -8.40
C ALA A 258 8.91 -12.39 -8.51
N MET A 259 8.49 -13.03 -7.41
CA MET A 259 8.09 -14.46 -7.37
C MET A 259 6.95 -14.77 -8.34
N VAL A 260 6.05 -13.82 -8.61
CA VAL A 260 4.96 -13.98 -9.58
C VAL A 260 5.49 -14.46 -10.95
N TYR A 261 6.68 -14.00 -11.34
CA TYR A 261 7.30 -14.22 -12.65
C TYR A 261 8.31 -15.36 -12.70
N GLN A 262 8.60 -16.04 -11.58
CA GLN A 262 9.52 -17.18 -11.57
C GLN A 262 8.99 -18.40 -12.34
N ASN A 263 7.67 -18.54 -12.43
CA ASN A 263 7.06 -19.62 -13.18
C ASN A 263 7.32 -19.46 -14.69
N LYS A 264 7.82 -20.53 -15.34
CA LYS A 264 8.17 -20.55 -16.78
C LYS A 264 7.06 -20.00 -17.69
N SER A 265 5.78 -20.21 -17.35
CA SER A 265 4.64 -19.74 -18.15
C SER A 265 4.44 -18.22 -18.13
N ARG A 266 4.97 -17.52 -17.12
CA ARG A 266 4.81 -16.08 -16.87
C ARG A 266 6.10 -15.29 -17.04
N ARG A 267 7.24 -15.96 -17.05
CA ARG A 267 8.55 -15.33 -17.26
C ARG A 267 8.55 -14.52 -18.56
N GLY A 268 8.97 -13.26 -18.46
CA GLY A 268 9.04 -12.34 -19.61
C GLY A 268 7.71 -11.72 -20.03
N LYS A 269 6.60 -11.98 -19.32
CA LYS A 269 5.29 -11.36 -19.56
C LYS A 269 5.05 -10.20 -18.59
N SER A 270 4.12 -9.31 -18.97
CA SER A 270 3.49 -8.35 -18.07
C SER A 270 2.10 -8.86 -17.70
N LEU A 271 1.69 -8.63 -16.46
CA LEU A 271 0.39 -9.06 -15.96
C LEU A 271 -0.40 -7.85 -15.48
N GLU A 272 -1.68 -7.83 -15.82
CA GLU A 272 -2.61 -6.86 -15.25
C GLU A 272 -2.67 -7.02 -13.73
N TRP A 273 -2.89 -5.90 -13.03
CA TRP A 273 -2.89 -5.86 -11.56
C TRP A 273 -3.76 -6.97 -10.92
N PRO A 274 -5.03 -7.21 -11.34
CA PRO A 274 -5.84 -8.27 -10.75
C PRO A 274 -5.25 -9.68 -10.91
N GLN A 275 -4.58 -9.95 -12.04
CA GLN A 275 -3.94 -11.23 -12.29
C GLN A 275 -2.70 -11.40 -11.40
N ARG A 276 -1.92 -10.32 -11.23
CA ARG A 276 -0.74 -10.28 -10.36
C ARG A 276 -1.14 -10.52 -8.91
N VAL A 277 -2.15 -9.81 -8.41
CA VAL A 277 -2.69 -9.98 -7.05
C VAL A 277 -3.20 -11.39 -6.82
N LYS A 278 -3.91 -11.99 -7.79
CA LYS A 278 -4.37 -13.38 -7.69
C LYS A 278 -3.20 -14.36 -7.53
N VAL A 279 -2.04 -14.10 -8.13
CA VAL A 279 -0.85 -14.95 -7.93
C VAL A 279 -0.23 -14.68 -6.56
N MET A 280 -0.04 -13.41 -6.18
CA MET A 280 0.51 -13.04 -4.86
C MET A 280 -0.32 -13.60 -3.70
N HIS A 281 -1.65 -13.51 -3.78
CA HIS A 281 -2.55 -14.13 -2.81
C HIS A 281 -2.36 -15.65 -2.74
N ARG A 282 -2.12 -16.34 -3.86
CA ARG A 282 -1.87 -17.80 -3.80
C ARG A 282 -0.52 -18.11 -3.16
N LEU A 283 0.48 -17.27 -3.36
CA LEU A 283 1.81 -17.40 -2.75
C LEU A 283 1.75 -17.18 -1.22
N ILE A 284 1.15 -16.08 -0.76
CA ILE A 284 1.04 -15.76 0.67
C ILE A 284 0.21 -16.80 1.44
N HIS A 285 -0.76 -17.44 0.80
CA HIS A 285 -1.60 -18.48 1.43
C HIS A 285 -1.11 -19.91 1.17
N GLY A 286 0.17 -20.10 0.86
CA GLY A 286 0.81 -21.42 0.80
C GLY A 286 0.40 -22.30 -0.40
N LYS A 287 -0.49 -21.84 -1.28
CA LYS A 287 -1.02 -22.63 -2.41
C LYS A 287 0.01 -22.92 -3.51
N MET A 288 1.17 -22.30 -3.42
CA MET A 288 2.28 -22.45 -4.35
C MET A 288 3.60 -22.81 -3.65
N GLY A 289 3.53 -23.21 -2.37
CA GLY A 289 4.67 -23.47 -1.50
C GLY A 289 4.53 -22.72 -0.17
N MET A 290 4.88 -23.38 0.93
CA MET A 290 4.84 -22.78 2.27
C MET A 290 6.03 -21.85 2.53
N ASP A 291 7.10 -21.95 1.74
CA ASP A 291 8.25 -21.05 1.76
C ASP A 291 7.82 -19.57 1.70
N VAL A 292 6.99 -19.20 0.74
CA VAL A 292 6.52 -17.82 0.58
C VAL A 292 5.49 -17.45 1.65
N GLU A 293 4.60 -18.35 2.04
CA GLU A 293 3.67 -18.12 3.15
C GLU A 293 4.43 -17.72 4.43
N PHE A 294 5.41 -18.54 4.84
CA PHE A 294 6.13 -18.31 6.08
C PHE A 294 7.07 -17.11 5.98
N ALA A 295 7.75 -16.89 4.85
CA ALA A 295 8.60 -15.71 4.64
C ALA A 295 7.80 -14.40 4.77
N MET A 296 6.59 -14.38 4.22
CA MET A 296 5.73 -13.21 4.16
C MET A 296 4.92 -12.99 5.43
N ARG A 297 5.16 -13.74 6.51
CA ARG A 297 4.51 -13.46 7.81
C ARG A 297 5.05 -12.16 8.42
N PRO A 298 4.22 -11.45 9.21
CA PRO A 298 4.69 -10.30 9.98
C PRO A 298 5.84 -10.69 10.89
N ARG A 299 6.82 -9.80 11.04
CA ARG A 299 7.85 -9.92 12.07
C ARG A 299 7.39 -9.19 13.32
N PHE A 300 7.39 -9.92 14.44
CA PHE A 300 7.11 -9.37 15.76
C PHE A 300 8.36 -9.42 16.64
N GLU A 301 8.29 -8.71 17.75
CA GLU A 301 9.19 -8.85 18.90
C GLU A 301 8.33 -9.00 20.16
N LEU A 302 8.84 -9.75 21.13
CA LEU A 302 8.25 -9.80 22.46
C LEU A 302 8.38 -8.44 23.14
N ARG A 303 7.33 -8.03 23.84
CA ARG A 303 7.31 -6.80 24.62
C ARG A 303 8.09 -6.97 25.91
N SER A 304 9.12 -6.16 26.09
CA SER A 304 9.99 -6.18 27.28
C SER A 304 9.33 -5.59 28.53
N ASP A 305 8.24 -4.84 28.36
CA ASP A 305 7.51 -4.18 29.45
C ASP A 305 6.50 -5.11 30.15
N ILE A 306 6.21 -6.27 29.57
CA ILE A 306 5.33 -7.29 30.16
C ILE A 306 6.21 -8.33 30.85
N LYS A 307 6.09 -8.43 32.18
CA LYS A 307 6.94 -9.32 33.00
C LYS A 307 6.55 -10.79 32.92
N ASP A 308 5.25 -11.08 32.74
CA ASP A 308 4.69 -12.43 32.79
C ASP A 308 4.05 -12.79 31.44
N ILE A 309 4.87 -13.15 30.46
CA ILE A 309 4.41 -13.74 29.19
C ILE A 309 4.33 -15.26 29.39
N SER A 310 3.22 -15.87 28.93
CA SER A 310 3.05 -17.32 29.05
C SER A 310 4.17 -18.09 28.32
N PRO A 311 4.68 -19.21 28.87
CA PRO A 311 5.61 -20.07 28.16
C PRO A 311 5.09 -20.56 26.79
N GLU A 312 3.77 -20.72 26.66
CA GLU A 312 3.13 -21.10 25.39
C GLU A 312 3.25 -19.99 24.35
N ASP A 313 2.98 -18.73 24.73
CA ASP A 313 3.12 -17.56 23.85
C ASP A 313 4.58 -17.37 23.37
N ILE A 314 5.55 -17.62 24.26
CA ILE A 314 6.98 -17.57 23.92
C ILE A 314 7.31 -18.66 22.91
N LYS A 315 6.84 -19.89 23.12
CA LYS A 315 7.07 -21.01 22.21
C LYS A 315 6.45 -20.76 20.84
N ASP A 316 5.24 -20.21 20.79
CA ASP A 316 4.56 -19.86 19.54
C ASP A 316 5.31 -18.75 18.79
N PHE A 317 5.81 -17.74 19.51
CA PHE A 317 6.65 -16.68 18.95
C PHE A 317 7.96 -17.20 18.35
N GLU A 318 8.66 -18.07 19.08
CA GLU A 318 9.91 -18.69 18.61
C GLU A 318 9.67 -19.56 17.37
N SER A 319 8.61 -20.36 17.40
CA SER A 319 8.22 -21.21 16.27
C SER A 319 7.91 -20.37 15.03
N ALA A 320 7.09 -19.33 15.16
CA ALA A 320 6.80 -18.40 14.07
C ALA A 320 8.07 -17.74 13.49
N SER A 321 9.00 -17.35 14.36
CA SER A 321 10.28 -16.76 13.97
C SER A 321 11.19 -17.74 13.21
N LYS A 322 11.25 -19.01 13.64
CA LYS A 322 11.98 -20.08 12.96
C LYS A 322 11.42 -20.33 11.56
N PHE A 323 10.10 -20.51 11.43
CA PHE A 323 9.46 -20.72 10.13
C PHE A 323 9.69 -19.55 9.17
N ARG A 324 9.55 -18.32 9.66
CA ARG A 324 9.81 -17.12 8.85
C ARG A 324 11.24 -17.06 8.35
N SER A 325 12.20 -17.39 9.22
CA SER A 325 13.63 -17.41 8.87
C SER A 325 13.94 -18.47 7.80
N TRP A 326 13.33 -19.65 7.91
CA TRP A 326 13.42 -20.69 6.88
C TRP A 326 12.85 -20.22 5.54
N GLY A 327 11.63 -19.66 5.53
CA GLY A 327 11.02 -19.18 4.28
C GLY A 327 11.88 -18.13 3.57
N TRP A 328 12.44 -17.18 4.32
CA TRP A 328 13.37 -16.18 3.76
C TRP A 328 14.66 -16.80 3.22
N LYS A 329 15.22 -17.80 3.91
CA LYS A 329 16.39 -18.53 3.42
C LYS A 329 16.11 -19.20 2.08
N CYS A 330 14.95 -19.86 1.93
CA CYS A 330 14.54 -20.46 0.66
C CYS A 330 14.44 -19.43 -0.46
N ILE A 331 13.77 -18.30 -0.22
CA ILE A 331 13.61 -17.21 -1.21
C ILE A 331 14.97 -16.65 -1.65
N LEU A 332 15.86 -16.34 -0.70
CA LEU A 332 17.16 -15.75 -0.99
C LEU A 332 18.10 -16.70 -1.75
N GLU A 333 18.02 -18.00 -1.46
CA GLU A 333 18.79 -19.04 -2.15
C GLU A 333 18.14 -19.47 -3.48
N GLY A 334 16.98 -18.91 -3.83
CA GLY A 334 16.22 -19.26 -5.04
C GLY A 334 15.66 -20.69 -5.03
N ARG A 335 15.54 -21.29 -3.84
CA ARG A 335 14.91 -22.60 -3.65
C ARG A 335 13.40 -22.41 -3.53
N SER A 336 12.64 -23.32 -4.14
CA SER A 336 11.19 -23.41 -3.91
C SER A 336 10.90 -24.70 -3.17
N GLU A 337 10.53 -24.57 -1.89
CA GLU A 337 10.27 -25.72 -1.02
C GLU A 337 8.80 -25.74 -0.58
N PRO A 338 8.08 -26.83 -0.88
CA PRO A 338 6.65 -26.88 -0.61
C PRO A 338 6.32 -26.96 0.89
N PHE A 339 7.22 -27.55 1.69
CA PHE A 339 7.02 -27.81 3.11
C PHE A 339 8.28 -27.48 3.92
N PRO A 340 8.13 -26.97 5.15
CA PRO A 340 9.25 -26.81 6.07
C PRO A 340 9.89 -28.16 6.47
N PRO A 341 11.19 -28.20 6.77
CA PRO A 341 11.84 -29.35 7.38
C PRO A 341 11.14 -29.82 8.66
N ALA A 342 11.11 -31.14 8.87
CA ALA A 342 10.48 -31.76 10.06
C ALA A 342 11.04 -31.19 11.39
N GLU A 343 12.30 -30.80 11.40
CA GLU A 343 13.02 -30.20 12.54
C GLU A 343 12.41 -28.88 13.03
N LEU A 344 11.66 -28.17 12.19
CA LEU A 344 11.02 -26.90 12.57
C LEU A 344 9.68 -27.11 13.30
N PHE A 345 9.15 -28.32 13.30
CA PHE A 345 7.94 -28.70 14.04
C PHE A 345 8.24 -29.28 15.43
N LEU A 346 9.52 -29.54 15.72
CA LEU A 346 10.04 -29.99 17.01
C LEU A 346 10.45 -28.78 17.86
#